data_AF-A0A0D7BSA6-F1
#
_entry.id   AF-A0A0D7BSA6-F1
#
_cell.length_a   1.000
_cell.length_b   1.000
_cell.length_c   1.000
_cell.angle_alpha   90.00
_cell.angle_beta   90.00
_cell.angle_gamma   90.00
#
_symmetry.space_group_name_H-M   'P 1'
#
loop_
_entity.id
_entity.type
_entity.pdbx_description
1 polymer ?
#
loop_
_entity_poly.entity_id
_entity_poly.type
_entity_poly.pdbx_seq_one_letter_code
_entity_poly.pdbx_strand_id
1 'polypeptide(L)'
;MGGPNLEIFKFSLYLFVPILALVHFGDPAWYRDNVLPYKEKLFPKETLDRKLPANQEEVKAELARIKARLREKAEERRREQNKD
;
A
#
# COMPACT_ATOMS: atom_id res chain seq x y z
N MET A 1 26.96 37.56 -16.29
CA MET A 1 27.16 36.51 -15.27
C MET A 1 27.48 37.23 -13.95
N GLY A 2 26.75 36.97 -12.86
CA GLY A 2 26.72 37.81 -11.64
C GLY A 2 27.95 37.80 -10.72
N GLY A 3 29.14 37.55 -11.27
CA GLY A 3 30.41 37.57 -10.56
C GLY A 3 30.60 36.47 -9.51
N PRO A 4 31.77 36.42 -8.85
CA PRO A 4 32.14 35.37 -7.89
C PRO A 4 31.16 35.21 -6.71
N ASN A 5 30.52 36.30 -6.27
CA ASN A 5 29.54 36.27 -5.18
C ASN A 5 28.31 35.40 -5.53
N LEU A 6 27.88 35.41 -6.78
CA LEU A 6 26.74 34.59 -7.23
C LEU A 6 27.11 33.10 -7.26
N GLU A 7 28.36 32.78 -7.56
CA GLU A 7 28.85 31.39 -7.57
C GLU A 7 28.94 30.83 -6.15
N ILE A 8 29.42 31.63 -5.19
CA ILE A 8 29.47 31.25 -3.77
C ILE A 8 28.05 31.01 -3.22
N PHE A 9 27.09 31.86 -3.58
CA PHE A 9 25.69 31.69 -3.17
C PHE A 9 25.10 30.38 -3.72
N LYS A 10 25.25 30.13 -5.03
CA LYS A 10 24.73 28.90 -5.66
C LYS A 10 25.38 27.65 -5.08
N PHE A 11 26.69 27.68 -4.88
CA PHE A 11 27.43 26.58 -4.27
C PHE A 11 26.91 26.29 -2.87
N SER A 12 26.75 27.33 -2.05
CA SER A 12 26.18 27.21 -0.70
C SER A 12 24.78 26.62 -0.74
N LEU A 13 23.91 27.10 -1.64
CA LEU A 13 22.57 26.55 -1.80
C LEU A 13 22.60 25.06 -2.16
N TYR A 14 23.41 24.67 -3.14
CA TYR A 14 23.54 23.26 -3.56
C TYR A 14 24.13 22.36 -2.48
N LEU A 15 24.92 22.91 -1.57
CA LEU A 15 25.46 22.15 -0.45
C LEU A 15 24.44 22.04 0.68
N PHE A 16 23.89 23.16 1.14
CA PHE A 16 23.06 23.20 2.34
C PHE A 16 21.65 22.67 2.13
N VAL A 17 21.05 22.86 0.96
CA VAL A 17 19.69 22.36 0.70
C VAL A 17 19.59 20.83 0.86
N PRO A 18 20.42 20.00 0.18
CA PRO A 18 20.33 18.55 0.36
C PRO A 18 20.73 18.11 1.77
N ILE A 19 21.72 18.76 2.40
CA ILE A 19 22.13 18.41 3.77
C ILE A 19 20.99 18.66 4.75
N LEU A 20 20.35 19.83 4.68
CA LEU A 20 19.21 20.16 5.54
C LEU A 20 18.02 19.24 5.29
N ALA A 21 17.76 18.90 4.03
CA ALA A 21 16.74 17.91 3.69
C ALA A 21 17.04 16.54 4.33
N LEU A 22 18.29 16.07 4.26
CA LEU A 22 18.69 14.80 4.88
C LEU A 22 18.58 14.83 6.40
N VAL A 23 18.96 15.94 7.05
CA VAL A 23 18.84 16.09 8.51
C VAL A 23 17.37 16.12 8.94
N HIS A 24 16.53 16.84 8.19
CA HIS A 24 15.12 16.96 8.52
C HIS A 24 14.33 15.66 8.26
N PHE A 25 14.47 15.10 7.06
CA PHE A 25 13.72 13.90 6.66
C PHE A 25 14.37 12.59 7.13
N GLY A 26 15.65 12.62 7.49
CA GLY A 26 16.36 11.48 8.06
C GLY A 26 16.16 11.30 9.56
N ASP A 27 15.54 12.26 10.25
CA ASP A 27 15.18 12.13 11.66
C ASP A 27 14.17 10.97 11.84
N PRO A 28 14.55 9.91 12.60
CA PRO A 28 13.66 8.79 12.85
C PRO A 28 12.36 9.19 13.56
N ALA A 29 12.37 10.25 14.38
CA ALA A 29 11.17 10.75 15.05
C ALA A 29 10.23 11.39 14.04
N TRP A 30 10.74 12.32 13.22
CA TRP A 30 9.97 12.95 12.15
C TRP A 30 9.31 11.92 11.22
N TYR A 31 10.04 10.89 10.80
CA TYR A 31 9.52 9.83 9.94
C TYR A 31 8.36 9.06 10.61
N ARG A 32 8.53 8.69 11.89
CA ARG A 32 7.49 7.95 12.63
C ARG A 32 6.22 8.77 12.82
N ASP A 33 6.35 10.07 13.02
CA ASP A 33 5.20 10.93 13.33
C ASP A 33 4.48 11.43 12.08
N ASN A 34 5.19 11.60 10.95
CA ASN A 34 4.63 12.19 9.74
C ASN A 34 4.35 11.17 8.63
N VAL A 35 5.18 10.13 8.48
CA VAL A 35 5.10 9.18 7.37
C VAL A 35 4.30 7.93 7.74
N LEU A 36 4.64 7.28 8.86
CA LEU A 36 4.00 6.02 9.26
C LEU A 36 2.47 6.13 9.46
N PRO A 37 1.89 7.20 10.04
CA PRO A 37 0.44 7.29 10.20
C PRO A 37 -0.30 7.35 8.86
N TYR A 38 0.37 7.79 7.81
CA TYR A 38 -0.19 7.82 6.47
C TYR A 38 -0.33 6.42 5.85
N LYS A 39 0.43 5.42 6.33
CA LYS A 39 0.29 4.00 5.94
C LYS A 39 -1.15 3.52 6.12
N GLU A 40 -1.80 3.91 7.22
CA GLU A 40 -3.17 3.49 7.54
C GLU A 40 -4.24 4.07 6.60
N LYS A 41 -3.93 5.20 5.94
CA LYS A 41 -4.82 5.84 4.96
C LYS A 41 -4.60 5.28 3.55
N LEU A 42 -3.36 4.92 3.21
CA LEU A 42 -2.99 4.44 1.89
C LEU A 42 -3.29 2.96 1.69
N PHE A 43 -3.08 2.16 2.74
CA PHE A 43 -3.27 0.72 2.66
C PHE A 43 -4.53 0.33 3.42
N PRO A 44 -5.33 -0.62 2.88
CA PRO A 44 -6.39 -1.23 3.67
C PRO A 44 -5.77 -1.80 4.94
N LYS A 45 -6.47 -1.67 6.08
CA LYS A 45 -5.99 -2.22 7.36
C LYS A 45 -5.57 -3.67 7.13
N GLU A 46 -4.38 -4.03 7.61
CA GLU A 46 -3.88 -5.41 7.65
C GLU A 46 -4.69 -6.23 8.67
N THR A 47 -6.01 -6.10 8.70
CA THR A 47 -6.90 -7.12 9.26
C THR A 47 -6.73 -8.34 8.37
N LEU A 48 -5.68 -9.11 8.67
CA LEU A 48 -5.47 -10.51 8.35
C LEU A 48 -6.54 -11.39 9.03
N ASP A 49 -7.77 -10.89 9.18
CA ASP A 49 -8.95 -11.62 9.67
C ASP A 49 -9.46 -12.63 8.64
N ARG A 50 -8.62 -13.03 7.70
CA ARG A 50 -8.84 -14.25 6.95
C ARG A 50 -8.34 -15.38 7.83
N LYS A 51 -9.26 -15.98 8.61
CA LYS A 51 -9.02 -17.28 9.25
C LYS A 51 -8.65 -18.28 8.16
N LEU A 52 -7.36 -18.42 7.91
CA LEU A 52 -6.84 -19.34 6.92
C LEU A 52 -6.99 -20.74 7.49
N PRO A 53 -7.51 -21.70 6.71
CA PRO A 53 -7.58 -23.09 7.15
C PRO A 53 -6.15 -23.58 7.40
N ALA A 54 -5.88 -24.06 8.61
CA ALA A 54 -4.55 -24.53 8.99
C ALA A 54 -4.39 -26.03 8.69
N ASN A 55 -5.51 -26.76 8.65
CA ASN A 55 -5.56 -28.21 8.50
C ASN A 55 -6.07 -28.62 7.12
N GLN A 56 -5.62 -29.78 6.63
CA GLN A 56 -6.01 -30.27 5.30
C GLN A 56 -7.52 -30.53 5.17
N GLU A 57 -8.19 -30.94 6.24
CA GLU A 57 -9.64 -31.14 6.25
C GLU A 57 -10.40 -29.81 6.10
N GLU A 58 -9.97 -28.78 6.83
CA GLU A 58 -10.52 -27.42 6.74
C GLU A 58 -10.33 -26.84 5.32
N VAL A 59 -9.18 -27.08 4.70
CA VAL A 59 -8.91 -26.67 3.32
C VAL A 59 -9.89 -27.33 2.35
N LYS A 60 -10.12 -28.64 2.47
CA LYS A 60 -11.06 -29.37 1.61
C LYS A 60 -12.50 -28.89 1.80
N ALA A 61 -12.91 -28.65 3.05
CA ALA A 61 -14.23 -28.13 3.38
C ALA A 61 -14.46 -26.73 2.79
N GLU A 62 -13.51 -25.81 2.97
CA GLU A 62 -13.61 -24.45 2.44
C GLU A 62 -13.56 -24.44 0.89
N LEU A 63 -12.77 -25.34 0.29
CA LEU A 63 -12.74 -25.51 -1.16
C LEU A 63 -14.09 -25.99 -1.72
N ALA A 64 -14.74 -26.95 -1.05
CA ALA A 64 -16.06 -27.43 -1.43
C ALA A 64 -17.11 -26.31 -1.37
N ARG A 65 -17.07 -25.50 -0.29
CA ARG A 65 -17.92 -24.32 -0.12
C ARG A 65 -17.73 -23.29 -1.23
N ILE A 66 -16.48 -22.97 -1.58
CA ILE A 66 -16.17 -22.03 -2.67
C ILE A 66 -16.70 -22.56 -4.01
N LYS A 67 -16.50 -23.85 -4.30
CA LYS A 67 -16.98 -24.47 -5.55
C LYS A 67 -18.51 -24.44 -5.64
N ALA A 68 -19.22 -24.69 -4.56
CA ALA A 68 -20.68 -24.62 -4.53
C ALA A 68 -21.17 -23.20 -4.87
N ARG A 69 -20.64 -22.18 -4.20
CA ARG A 69 -20.97 -20.77 -4.44
C ARG A 69 -20.69 -20.33 -5.89
N LEU A 70 -19.60 -20.82 -6.48
CA LEU A 70 -19.27 -20.51 -7.87
C LEU A 70 -20.24 -21.14 -8.86
N ARG A 71 -20.72 -22.36 -8.59
CA ARG A 71 -21.75 -23.02 -9.41
C ARG A 71 -23.07 -22.27 -9.36
N GLU A 72 -23.53 -21.90 -8.16
CA GLU A 72 -24.74 -21.10 -7.97
C GLU A 72 -24.68 -19.79 -8.77
N LYS A 73 -23.60 -19.00 -8.63
CA LYS A 73 -23.42 -17.78 -9.42
C LYS A 73 -23.34 -18.01 -10.93
N ALA A 74 -22.78 -19.13 -11.36
CA ALA A 74 -22.72 -19.47 -12.78
C ALA A 74 -24.12 -19.82 -13.32
N GLU A 75 -24.95 -20.49 -12.53
CA GLU A 75 -26.34 -20.77 -12.87
C GLU A 75 -27.19 -19.51 -12.88
N GLU A 76 -27.03 -18.61 -11.91
CA GLU A 76 -27.71 -17.31 -11.90
C GLU A 76 -27.43 -16.52 -13.18
N ARG A 77 -26.16 -16.36 -13.56
CA ARG A 77 -25.77 -15.69 -14.81
C ARG A 77 -26.35 -16.37 -16.06
N ARG A 78 -26.41 -17.70 -16.07
CA ARG A 78 -27.02 -18.44 -17.19
C ARG A 78 -28.52 -18.23 -17.26
N ARG A 79 -29.21 -18.13 -16.12
CA ARG A 79 -30.65 -17.86 -16.05
C ARG A 79 -30.98 -16.43 -16.47
N GLU A 80 -30.11 -15.47 -16.16
CA GLU A 80 -30.22 -14.08 -16.62
C GLU A 80 -30.03 -13.99 -18.14
N GLN A 81 -29.00 -14.63 -18.70
CA GLN A 81 -28.75 -14.65 -20.15
C GLN A 81 -29.84 -15.36 -20.97
N ASN A 82 -30.60 -16.27 -20.37
CA ASN A 82 -31.65 -17.02 -21.05
C ASN A 82 -33.04 -16.36 -20.91
N LYS A 83 -33.12 -15.21 -20.23
CA LYS A 83 -34.32 -14.36 -20.10
C LYS A 83 -34.30 -13.14 -21.00
N ASP A 84 -33.13 -12.75 -21.51
CA ASP A 84 -32.95 -11.79 -22.62
C ASP A 84 -33.11 -12.50 -23.98
#